data_AF-A0AAV4FVZ6-F1
#
_entry.id   AF-A0AAV4FVZ6-F1
#
_cell.length_a   1.000
_cell.length_b   1.000
_cell.length_c   1.000
_cell.angle_alpha   90.00
_cell.angle_beta   90.00
_cell.angle_gamma   90.00
#
_symmetry.space_group_name_H-M   'P 1'
#
loop_
_entity.id
_entity.type
_entity.pdbx_description
1 polymer ?
#
loop_
_entity_poly.entity_id
_entity_poly.type
_entity_poly.pdbx_seq_one_letter_code
_entity_poly.pdbx_strand_id
1 'polypeptide(L)'
;MCRAKFDGRTRHPSESIADYIAALRHLSEYCEFGDTLNNRLCEKFITGVNNIDIQRKLLQERNLNLDKALQLATSIQQSSDAAKSMAPPSLNSIDCKQKSNFTNRAASKAHNTKCHRCNGPHAAHQCKFQISHVLQVQQARPYC
;
A
#
# COMPACT_ATOMS: atom_id res chain seq x y z
N MET A 1 9.45 32.99 -22.79
CA MET A 1 8.90 31.65 -23.14
C MET A 1 9.39 30.49 -22.26
N CYS A 2 10.53 30.61 -21.56
CA CYS A 2 11.10 29.55 -20.72
C CYS A 2 10.17 29.12 -19.55
N ARG A 3 9.53 30.08 -18.88
CA ARG A 3 8.64 29.82 -17.73
C ARG A 3 7.41 28.97 -18.07
N ALA A 4 6.73 29.28 -19.18
CA ALA A 4 5.59 28.49 -19.65
C ALA A 4 5.97 27.04 -20.02
N LYS A 5 7.18 26.83 -20.56
CA LYS A 5 7.70 25.48 -20.84
C LYS A 5 7.99 24.70 -19.55
N PHE A 6 8.54 25.37 -18.54
CA PHE A 6 8.75 24.80 -17.21
C PHE A 6 7.41 24.42 -16.55
N ASP A 7 6.45 25.35 -16.54
CA ASP A 7 5.13 25.15 -15.93
C ASP A 7 4.30 24.08 -16.64
N GLY A 8 4.46 23.92 -17.96
CA GLY A 8 3.80 22.87 -18.74
C GLY A 8 4.49 21.51 -18.69
N ARG A 9 5.71 21.40 -18.18
CA ARG A 9 6.45 20.13 -18.18
C ARG A 9 5.84 19.14 -17.19
N THR A 10 5.59 17.92 -17.64
CA THR A 10 5.14 16.79 -16.81
C THR A 10 6.01 15.58 -17.10
N ARG A 11 6.16 14.68 -16.12
CA ARG A 11 6.96 13.47 -16.28
C ARG A 11 6.26 12.51 -17.24
N HIS A 12 7.00 11.99 -18.22
CA HIS A 12 6.49 10.92 -19.07
C HIS A 12 6.47 9.58 -18.31
N PRO A 13 5.48 8.69 -18.50
CA PRO A 13 5.43 7.40 -17.79
C PRO A 13 6.68 6.53 -18.00
N SER A 14 7.35 6.67 -19.15
CA SER A 14 8.58 5.94 -19.50
C SER A 14 9.87 6.62 -19.00
N GLU A 15 9.79 7.82 -18.42
CA GLU A 15 10.94 8.63 -18.01
C GLU A 15 11.26 8.38 -16.53
N SER A 16 12.55 8.26 -16.19
CA SER A 16 12.99 8.12 -14.81
C SER A 16 12.75 9.41 -14.01
N ILE A 17 12.66 9.29 -12.69
CA ILE A 17 12.60 10.45 -11.77
C ILE A 17 13.84 11.35 -11.96
N ALA A 18 15.01 10.75 -12.13
CA ALA A 18 16.27 11.47 -12.33
C ALA A 18 16.26 12.28 -13.64
N ASP A 19 15.84 11.66 -14.75
CA ASP A 19 15.77 12.31 -16.07
C ASP A 19 14.80 13.47 -16.05
N TYR A 20 13.65 13.30 -15.41
CA TYR A 20 12.64 14.34 -15.27
C TYR A 20 13.19 15.57 -14.53
N ILE A 21 13.92 15.38 -13.43
CA ILE A 21 14.53 16.48 -12.68
C ILE A 21 15.64 17.14 -13.48
N ALA A 22 16.45 16.38 -14.21
CA ALA A 22 17.48 16.92 -15.08
C ALA A 22 16.86 17.81 -16.17
N ALA A 23 15.76 17.37 -16.78
CA ALA A 23 15.01 18.16 -17.76
C ALA A 23 14.42 19.44 -17.14
N LEU A 24 13.85 19.37 -15.92
CA LEU A 24 13.36 20.55 -15.21
C LEU A 24 14.48 21.55 -14.90
N ARG A 25 15.65 21.07 -14.47
CA ARG A 25 16.83 21.91 -14.22
C ARG A 25 17.30 22.60 -15.49
N HIS A 26 17.36 21.88 -16.61
CA HIS A 26 17.72 22.46 -17.90
C HIS A 26 16.74 23.55 -18.34
N LEU A 27 15.43 23.33 -18.19
CA LEU A 27 14.43 24.35 -18.50
C LEU A 27 14.52 25.56 -17.57
N SER A 28 14.89 25.34 -16.30
CA SER A 28 14.99 26.38 -15.28
C SER A 28 16.19 27.31 -15.45
N GLU A 29 17.26 26.84 -16.12
CA GLU A 29 18.49 27.60 -16.35
C GLU A 29 18.21 28.93 -17.09
N TYR A 30 17.26 28.91 -18.01
CA TYR A 30 16.86 30.06 -18.81
C TYR A 30 15.73 30.89 -18.18
N CYS A 31 15.25 30.54 -16.99
CA CYS A 31 14.07 31.15 -16.36
C CYS A 31 14.38 32.20 -15.28
N GLU A 32 15.66 32.48 -15.00
CA GLU A 32 16.10 33.49 -14.01
C GLU A 32 15.41 33.37 -12.65
N PHE A 33 15.25 32.14 -12.13
CA PHE A 33 14.57 31.91 -10.84
C PHE A 33 15.37 32.36 -9.60
N GLY A 34 16.67 32.60 -9.75
CA GLY A 34 17.56 33.02 -8.67
C GLY A 34 17.51 32.08 -7.46
N ASP A 35 17.45 32.65 -6.26
CA ASP A 35 17.47 31.91 -5.00
C ASP A 35 16.23 31.02 -4.78
N THR A 36 15.14 31.27 -5.52
CA THR A 36 13.89 30.49 -5.42
C THR A 36 13.88 29.24 -6.30
N LEU A 37 14.95 28.98 -7.05
CA LEU A 37 15.05 27.88 -7.99
C LEU A 37 14.69 26.52 -7.38
N ASN A 38 15.27 26.18 -6.22
CA ASN A 38 15.02 24.89 -5.58
C ASN A 38 13.57 24.73 -5.12
N ASN A 39 12.94 25.81 -4.63
CA ASN A 39 11.53 25.77 -4.24
C ASN A 39 10.64 25.57 -5.46
N ARG A 40 10.91 26.28 -6.57
CA ARG A 40 10.17 26.12 -7.83
C ARG A 40 10.32 24.73 -8.41
N LEU A 41 11.53 24.18 -8.40
CA LEU A 41 11.77 22.80 -8.82
C LEU A 41 11.00 21.80 -7.94
N CYS A 42 10.96 22.03 -6.62
CA CYS A 42 10.22 21.19 -5.69
C CYS A 42 8.70 21.24 -5.97
N GLU A 43 8.11 22.44 -6.05
CA GLU A 43 6.70 22.66 -6.39
C GLU A 43 6.33 21.98 -7.71
N LYS A 44 7.18 22.17 -8.73
CA LYS A 44 6.95 21.63 -10.06
C LYS A 44 7.13 20.11 -10.12
N PHE A 45 8.05 19.58 -9.31
CA PHE A 45 8.24 18.14 -9.19
C PHE A 45 7.00 17.46 -8.59
N ILE A 46 6.43 18.01 -7.50
CA ILE A 46 5.24 17.47 -6.85
C ILE A 46 4.03 17.49 -7.79
N THR A 47 3.83 18.60 -8.51
CA THR A 47 2.66 18.77 -9.40
C THR A 47 2.81 18.02 -10.73
N GLY A 48 4.03 17.81 -11.21
CA GLY A 48 4.30 17.19 -12.51
C GLY A 48 4.65 15.70 -12.47
N VAL A 49 4.71 15.08 -11.28
CA VAL A 49 4.90 13.62 -11.17
C VAL A 49 3.60 12.90 -11.53
N ASN A 50 3.64 12.06 -12.57
CA ASN A 50 2.50 11.24 -12.99
C ASN A 50 2.38 9.96 -12.15
N ASN A 51 2.36 10.09 -10.81
CA ASN A 51 2.15 9.00 -9.89
C ASN A 51 1.48 9.53 -8.60
N ILE A 52 0.24 9.10 -8.39
CA ILE A 52 -0.62 9.58 -7.30
C ILE A 52 -0.05 9.17 -5.93
N ASP A 53 0.52 7.97 -5.80
CA ASP A 53 1.08 7.48 -4.54
C ASP A 53 2.30 8.31 -4.11
N ILE A 54 3.18 8.62 -5.07
CA ILE A 54 4.33 9.50 -4.85
C ILE A 54 3.84 10.90 -4.46
N GLN A 55 2.92 11.49 -5.22
CA GLN A 55 2.40 12.82 -4.95
C GLN A 55 1.74 12.91 -3.57
N ARG A 56 0.93 11.91 -3.20
CA ARG A 56 0.26 11.86 -1.90
C ARG A 56 1.24 11.76 -0.74
N LYS A 57 2.29 10.96 -0.89
CA LYS A 57 3.37 10.85 0.11
C LYS A 57 4.15 12.15 0.25
N LEU A 58 4.51 12.79 -0.86
CA LEU A 58 5.21 14.08 -0.85
C LEU A 58 4.39 15.19 -0.18
N LEU A 59 3.08 15.23 -0.42
CA LEU A 59 2.17 16.23 0.18
C LEU A 59 1.92 16.00 1.69
N GLN A 60 2.22 14.80 2.22
CA GLN A 60 2.09 14.51 3.64
C GLN A 60 3.30 14.98 4.47
N GLU A 61 4.46 15.12 3.84
CA GLU A 61 5.70 15.50 4.51
C GLU A 61 5.71 16.99 4.89
N ARG A 62 6.15 17.30 6.12
CA ARG A 62 6.35 18.68 6.57
C ARG A 62 7.76 19.15 6.20
N ASN A 63 7.88 20.39 5.71
CA ASN A 63 9.15 20.98 5.25
C ASN A 63 9.83 20.15 4.16
N LEU A 64 9.13 20.01 3.02
CA LEU A 64 9.59 19.27 1.86
C LEU A 64 10.63 20.10 1.06
N ASN A 65 11.85 19.57 0.97
CA ASN A 65 12.90 20.10 0.10
C ASN A 65 13.03 19.23 -1.15
N LEU A 66 13.59 19.78 -2.22
CA LEU A 66 13.80 19.06 -3.49
C LEU A 66 14.56 17.74 -3.30
N ASP A 67 15.62 17.73 -2.49
CA ASP A 67 16.42 16.54 -2.20
C ASP A 67 15.59 15.46 -1.47
N LYS A 68 14.85 15.84 -0.43
CA LYS A 68 13.95 14.92 0.28
C LYS A 68 12.87 14.36 -0.64
N ALA A 69 12.32 15.20 -1.51
CA ALA A 69 11.31 14.80 -2.47
C ALA A 69 11.85 13.74 -3.46
N LEU A 70 13.08 13.95 -3.93
CA LEU A 70 13.79 13.01 -4.80
C LEU A 70 14.07 11.67 -4.13
N GLN A 71 14.56 11.69 -2.89
CA GLN A 71 14.82 10.48 -2.12
C GLN A 71 13.54 9.67 -1.92
N LEU A 72 12.47 10.32 -1.44
CA LEU A 72 11.20 9.66 -1.19
C LEU A 72 10.59 9.08 -2.47
N ALA A 73 10.59 9.86 -3.56
CA ALA A 73 10.06 9.41 -4.85
C ALA A 73 10.85 8.20 -5.38
N THR A 74 12.17 8.22 -5.27
CA THR A 74 13.05 7.09 -5.66
C THR A 74 12.75 5.85 -4.84
N SER A 75 12.64 5.98 -3.51
CA SER A 75 12.32 4.85 -2.62
C SER A 75 10.96 4.23 -2.93
N ILE A 76 9.94 5.05 -3.22
CA ILE A 76 8.62 4.57 -3.60
C ILE A 76 8.67 3.86 -4.96
N GLN A 77 9.38 4.43 -5.94
CA GLN A 77 9.51 3.82 -7.26
C GLN A 77 10.20 2.45 -7.17
N GLN A 78 11.33 2.37 -6.47
CA GLN A 78 12.05 1.11 -6.23
C GLN A 78 11.17 0.07 -5.52
N SER A 79 10.42 0.50 -4.49
CA SER A 79 9.49 -0.39 -3.77
C SER A 79 8.38 -0.90 -4.68
N SER A 80 7.84 -0.03 -5.55
CA SER A 80 6.79 -0.40 -6.50
C SER A 80 7.29 -1.37 -7.57
N ASP A 81 8.52 -1.19 -8.05
CA ASP A 81 9.12 -2.06 -9.06
C ASP A 81 9.53 -3.41 -8.47
N ALA A 82 10.06 -3.41 -7.24
CA ALA A 82 10.32 -4.64 -6.49
C ALA A 82 9.03 -5.42 -6.24
N ALA A 83 7.93 -4.76 -5.85
CA ALA A 83 6.63 -5.40 -5.65
C ALA A 83 6.06 -5.99 -6.95
N LYS A 84 6.22 -5.31 -8.10
CA LYS A 84 5.84 -5.86 -9.41
C LYS A 84 6.66 -7.08 -9.79
N SER A 85 7.97 -7.08 -9.49
CA SER A 85 8.84 -8.22 -9.78
C SER A 85 8.61 -9.41 -8.84
N MET A 86 8.11 -9.17 -7.62
CA MET A 86 7.75 -10.21 -6.65
C MET A 86 6.30 -10.68 -6.79
N ALA A 87 5.49 -10.02 -7.61
CA ALA A 87 4.13 -10.48 -7.88
C ALA A 87 4.22 -11.87 -8.52
N PRO A 88 3.60 -12.91 -7.94
CA PRO A 88 3.56 -14.20 -8.58
C PRO A 88 2.93 -14.03 -9.97
N PRO A 89 3.42 -14.73 -11.01
CA PRO A 89 2.76 -14.71 -12.31
C PRO A 89 1.29 -15.06 -12.06
N SER A 90 0.40 -14.21 -12.56
CA SER A 90 -1.05 -14.31 -12.41
C SER A 90 -1.47 -15.77 -12.48
N LEU A 91 -1.73 -16.39 -11.32
CA LEU A 91 -2.47 -17.63 -11.29
C LEU A 91 -3.86 -17.21 -11.77
N ASN A 92 -4.16 -17.53 -13.03
CA ASN A 92 -5.50 -17.53 -13.58
C ASN A 92 -6.45 -17.93 -12.46
N SER A 93 -7.45 -17.09 -12.16
CA SER A 93 -8.50 -17.39 -11.20
C SER A 93 -8.96 -18.82 -11.41
N ILE A 94 -8.50 -19.73 -10.55
CA ILE A 94 -9.16 -21.01 -10.38
C ILE A 94 -10.37 -20.63 -9.57
N ASP A 95 -11.45 -20.28 -10.27
CA ASP A 95 -12.80 -20.29 -9.76
C ASP A 95 -13.01 -21.66 -9.11
N CYS A 96 -12.77 -21.76 -7.80
CA CYS A 96 -13.16 -22.93 -7.04
C CYS A 96 -14.67 -22.87 -6.82
N LYS A 97 -15.42 -22.89 -7.93
CA LYS A 97 -16.78 -23.37 -7.97
C LYS A 97 -16.69 -24.85 -7.69
N GLN A 98 -16.72 -25.20 -6.40
CA GLN A 98 -16.91 -26.57 -5.95
C GLN A 98 -18.31 -27.03 -6.41
N LYS A 99 -18.40 -27.46 -7.66
CA LYS A 99 -19.41 -28.40 -8.12
C LYS A 99 -18.84 -29.80 -7.87
N SER A 100 -18.94 -30.29 -6.64
CA SER A 100 -18.71 -31.70 -6.34
C SER A 100 -20.05 -32.43 -6.33
N ASN A 101 -20.50 -32.86 -7.52
CA ASN A 101 -21.47 -33.96 -7.63
C ASN A 101 -20.70 -35.18 -8.14
N PHE A 102 -20.12 -36.00 -7.25
CA PHE A 102 -20.17 -37.45 -7.39
C PHE A 102 -19.70 -38.19 -6.11
N THR A 103 -20.48 -39.22 -5.79
CA THR A 103 -20.29 -40.34 -4.84
C THR A 103 -20.52 -40.12 -3.35
N ASN A 104 -21.62 -40.72 -2.91
CA ASN A 104 -21.74 -41.39 -1.62
C ASN A 104 -20.49 -42.25 -1.34
N ARG A 105 -19.74 -41.90 -0.29
CA ARG A 105 -19.13 -42.90 0.59
C ARG A 105 -19.19 -42.41 2.03
N ALA A 106 -20.01 -43.10 2.82
CA ALA A 106 -19.90 -43.12 4.26
C ALA A 106 -18.49 -43.59 4.66
N ALA A 107 -17.82 -42.83 5.52
CA ALA A 107 -16.77 -43.32 6.42
C ALA A 107 -16.40 -42.21 7.41
N SER A 108 -17.09 -42.23 8.55
CA SER A 108 -16.51 -42.05 9.89
C SER A 108 -15.16 -41.32 10.00
N LYS A 109 -15.21 -40.05 10.42
CA LYS A 109 -14.28 -39.62 11.48
C LYS A 109 -14.93 -38.56 12.34
N ALA A 110 -15.33 -38.99 13.53
CA ALA A 110 -15.71 -38.16 14.65
C ALA A 110 -14.53 -37.23 14.97
N HIS A 111 -14.48 -36.06 14.32
CA HIS A 111 -13.49 -35.08 14.67
C HIS A 111 -13.96 -34.37 15.93
N ASN A 112 -13.26 -34.70 17.01
CA ASN A 112 -13.13 -33.97 18.27
C ASN A 112 -12.63 -32.54 17.99
N THR A 113 -13.42 -31.74 17.27
CA THR A 113 -13.13 -30.34 17.01
C THR A 113 -13.54 -29.57 18.26
N LYS A 114 -12.57 -29.35 19.15
CA LYS A 114 -12.75 -28.42 20.27
C LYS A 114 -13.11 -27.05 19.69
N CYS A 115 -14.14 -26.43 20.24
CA CYS A 115 -14.60 -25.11 19.82
C CYS A 115 -13.49 -24.07 20.03
N HIS A 116 -13.06 -23.35 18.99
CA HIS A 116 -12.00 -22.33 19.11
C HIS A 116 -12.36 -21.11 19.97
N ARG A 117 -13.62 -20.99 20.42
CA ARG A 117 -14.07 -19.90 21.29
C ARG A 117 -14.10 -20.28 22.78
N CYS A 118 -14.28 -21.56 23.12
CA CYS A 118 -14.45 -22.00 24.50
C CYS A 118 -13.92 -23.41 24.80
N ASN A 119 -13.18 -24.00 23.85
CA ASN A 119 -12.55 -25.31 23.90
C ASN A 119 -13.50 -26.50 24.19
N GLY A 120 -14.82 -26.27 24.17
CA GLY A 120 -15.83 -27.30 24.41
C GLY A 120 -16.07 -28.24 23.22
N PRO A 121 -16.72 -29.39 23.42
CA PRO A 121 -16.95 -30.41 22.39
C PRO A 121 -18.16 -30.07 21.51
N HIS A 122 -18.08 -28.97 20.75
CA HIS A 122 -19.12 -28.55 19.80
C HIS A 122 -18.53 -27.71 18.66
N ALA A 123 -19.27 -27.58 17.57
CA ALA A 123 -18.88 -26.73 16.43
C ALA A 123 -19.03 -25.23 16.78
N ALA A 124 -18.15 -24.37 16.23
CA ALA A 124 -18.11 -22.94 16.57
C ALA A 124 -19.43 -22.16 16.37
N HIS A 125 -20.30 -22.64 15.47
CA HIS A 125 -21.63 -22.06 15.18
C HIS A 125 -22.72 -22.51 16.18
N GLN A 126 -22.44 -23.47 17.05
CA GLN A 126 -23.31 -23.93 18.14
C GLN A 126 -22.78 -23.46 19.50
N CYS A 127 -21.82 -22.54 19.48
CA CYS A 127 -21.18 -22.06 20.69
C CYS A 127 -22.06 -21.04 21.38
N LYS A 128 -22.40 -21.30 22.64
CA LYS A 128 -23.18 -20.37 23.48
C LYS A 128 -22.57 -18.97 23.63
N PHE A 129 -21.27 -18.82 23.32
CA PHE A 129 -20.54 -17.55 23.35
C PHE A 129 -20.48 -16.84 21.99
N GLN A 130 -21.38 -17.16 21.05
CA GLN A 130 -21.34 -16.65 19.67
C GLN A 130 -21.56 -15.13 19.56
N ILE A 131 -22.09 -14.45 20.59
CA ILE A 131 -22.47 -13.02 20.53
C ILE A 131 -22.18 -12.26 21.85
N SER A 132 -21.23 -12.68 22.67
CA SER A 132 -20.94 -11.99 23.95
C SER A 132 -19.61 -11.24 23.89
N HIS A 133 -19.65 -10.03 23.35
CA HIS A 133 -18.79 -8.96 23.85
C HIS A 133 -19.20 -8.69 25.31
N VAL A 134 -18.23 -8.37 26.17
CA VAL A 134 -18.33 -7.81 27.54
C VAL A 134 -17.71 -8.68 28.64
N LEU A 135 -16.59 -8.15 29.16
CA LEU A 135 -16.18 -8.05 30.56
C LEU A 135 -16.71 -9.11 31.55
N GLN A 136 -15.79 -9.94 32.06
CA GLN A 136 -15.67 -10.22 33.49
C GLN A 136 -14.32 -10.86 33.78
N VAL A 137 -13.33 -9.99 33.92
CA VAL A 137 -12.14 -10.27 34.73
C VAL A 137 -12.52 -10.00 36.19
N GLN A 138 -12.05 -10.85 37.10
CA GLN A 138 -12.13 -10.77 38.57
C GLN A 138 -13.53 -11.13 39.14
N GLN A 139 -13.72 -12.10 40.03
CA GLN A 139 -12.87 -12.57 41.13
C GLN A 139 -13.17 -14.05 41.46
N ALA A 140 -12.17 -14.91 41.29
CA ALA A 140 -12.05 -16.10 42.13
C ALA A 140 -10.88 -15.83 43.07
N ARG A 141 -11.17 -15.37 44.29
CA ARG A 141 -10.25 -15.49 45.42
C ARG A 141 -10.69 -16.73 46.21
N PRO A 142 -9.93 -17.84 46.18
CA PRO A 142 -9.96 -18.77 47.30
C PRO A 142 -9.13 -18.14 48.43
N TYR A 143 -9.42 -18.44 49.69
CA TYR A 143 -8.49 -18.66 50.82
C TYR A 143 -9.30 -18.57 52.12
N CYS A 144 -9.38 -19.72 52.81
CA CYS A 144 -9.81 -20.02 54.19
C CYS A 144 -11.12 -19.41 54.70
#